data_AF-A0A960VGZ3-F1
#
_entry.id   AF-A0A960VGZ3-F1
#
_cell.length_a   1.000
_cell.length_b   1.000
_cell.length_c   1.000
_cell.angle_alpha   90.00
_cell.angle_beta   90.00
_cell.angle_gamma   90.00
#
_symmetry.space_group_name_H-M   'P 1'
#
loop_
_entity.id
_entity.type
_entity.pdbx_description
1 polymer ?
#
loop_
_entity_poly.entity_id
_entity_poly.type
_entity_poly.pdbx_seq_one_letter_code
_entity_poly.pdbx_strand_id
1 'polypeptide(L)'
;MTTAPLPETYRRALRTLIRFAAAAGIVGLLVGISFQESARKLTWEMAGPGLHLESLLTLALSHGHIFTMAVIMPLVLGGALVLARQAGGAELGPRPLAALVWGYLPFTVASLALQLVKGYHILLAVRGGQPDLAAVDAAFLGGSHALRYAVYGVVHAGMGITLGIFLVALWRSLGKGRATA
;
A
#
# COMPACT_ATOMS: atom_id res chain seq x y z
N MET A 1 15.30 32.20 -11.04
CA MET A 1 16.26 31.28 -10.39
C MET A 1 16.19 29.94 -11.11
N THR A 2 17.23 29.56 -11.83
CA THR A 2 17.34 28.24 -12.44
C THR A 2 17.57 27.22 -11.32
N THR A 3 16.61 26.33 -11.09
CA THR A 3 16.76 25.27 -10.09
C THR A 3 17.85 24.32 -10.57
N ALA A 4 18.86 24.10 -9.73
CA ALA A 4 19.91 23.12 -10.02
C ALA A 4 19.24 21.76 -10.32
N PRO A 5 19.73 21.01 -11.33
CA PRO A 5 19.15 19.73 -11.69
C PRO A 5 19.11 18.78 -10.49
N LEU A 6 18.10 17.91 -10.45
CA LEU A 6 17.99 16.89 -9.40
C LEU A 6 19.15 15.89 -9.49
N PRO A 7 19.69 15.41 -8.35
CA PRO A 7 20.70 14.37 -8.34
C PRO A 7 20.19 13.11 -9.04
N GLU A 8 21.08 12.38 -9.70
CA GLU A 8 20.70 11.20 -10.46
C GLU A 8 20.01 10.13 -9.59
N THR A 9 20.42 10.01 -8.33
CA THR A 9 19.80 9.12 -7.34
C THR A 9 18.34 9.48 -7.07
N TYR A 10 18.02 10.78 -6.99
CA TYR A 10 16.66 11.27 -6.82
C TYR A 10 15.83 11.03 -8.08
N ARG A 11 16.39 11.33 -9.26
CA ARG A 11 15.70 11.11 -10.54
C ARG A 11 15.31 9.65 -10.72
N ARG A 12 16.19 8.71 -10.37
CA ARG A 12 15.89 7.27 -10.40
C ARG A 12 14.77 6.90 -9.44
N ALA A 13 14.86 7.32 -8.17
CA ALA A 13 13.83 7.03 -7.18
C ALA A 13 12.46 7.59 -7.61
N LEU A 14 12.41 8.87 -8.02
CA LEU A 14 11.19 9.53 -8.50
C LEU A 14 10.59 8.81 -9.71
N ARG A 15 11.41 8.44 -10.70
CA ARG A 15 10.95 7.69 -11.87
C ARG A 15 10.32 6.36 -11.46
N THR A 16 10.93 5.65 -10.51
CA THR A 16 10.37 4.39 -10.00
C THR A 16 9.05 4.62 -9.26
N LEU A 17 8.97 5.62 -8.38
CA LEU A 17 7.75 5.95 -7.64
C LEU A 17 6.60 6.34 -8.58
N ILE A 18 6.86 7.16 -9.60
CA ILE A 18 5.87 7.59 -10.58
C ILE A 18 5.41 6.40 -11.43
N ARG A 19 6.34 5.57 -11.94
CA ARG A 19 5.99 4.39 -12.73
C ARG A 19 5.19 3.38 -11.90
N PHE A 20 5.59 3.18 -10.64
CA PHE A 20 4.87 2.34 -9.70
C PHE A 20 3.46 2.87 -9.46
N ALA A 21 3.30 4.17 -9.18
CA ALA A 21 1.99 4.79 -8.96
C ALA A 21 1.09 4.71 -10.20
N ALA A 22 1.65 4.91 -11.40
CA ALA A 22 0.91 4.76 -12.65
C ALA A 22 0.42 3.31 -12.86
N ALA A 23 1.30 2.33 -12.66
CA ALA A 23 0.96 0.91 -12.75
C ALA A 23 -0.08 0.52 -11.69
N ALA A 24 0.11 0.97 -10.44
CA ALA A 24 -0.83 0.74 -9.35
C ALA A 24 -2.18 1.41 -9.59
N GLY A 25 -2.22 2.57 -10.25
CA GLY A 25 -3.45 3.22 -10.67
C GLY A 25 -4.26 2.36 -11.63
N ILE A 26 -3.61 1.79 -12.65
CA ILE A 26 -4.24 0.83 -13.56
C ILE A 26 -4.76 -0.38 -12.80
N VAL A 27 -3.95 -0.97 -11.91
CA VAL A 27 -4.36 -2.11 -11.07
C VAL A 27 -5.55 -1.74 -10.18
N GLY A 28 -5.55 -0.56 -9.57
CA GLY A 28 -6.64 -0.07 -8.72
C GLY A 28 -7.95 0.05 -9.48
N LEU A 29 -7.92 0.55 -10.72
CA LEU A 29 -9.08 0.60 -11.60
C LEU A 29 -9.59 -0.82 -11.95
N LEU A 30 -8.69 -1.73 -12.32
CA LEU A 30 -9.05 -3.12 -12.62
C LEU A 30 -9.65 -3.84 -11.41
N VAL A 31 -9.11 -3.61 -10.22
CA VAL A 31 -9.67 -4.11 -8.96
C VAL A 31 -11.06 -3.53 -8.69
N GLY A 32 -11.24 -2.22 -8.95
CA GLY A 32 -12.55 -1.57 -8.81
C GLY A 32 -13.61 -2.18 -9.72
N ILE A 33 -13.29 -2.39 -10.99
CA ILE A 33 -14.18 -3.07 -11.96
C ILE A 33 -14.45 -4.50 -11.50
N SER A 34 -13.41 -5.24 -11.12
CA SER A 34 -13.54 -6.63 -10.65
C SER A 34 -14.42 -6.74 -9.40
N PHE A 35 -14.32 -5.76 -8.49
CA PHE A 35 -15.20 -5.65 -7.34
C PHE A 35 -16.65 -5.38 -7.74
N GLN A 36 -16.92 -4.43 -8.63
CA GLN A 36 -18.28 -4.15 -9.10
C GLN A 36 -18.93 -5.38 -9.74
N GLU A 37 -18.20 -6.07 -10.62
CA GLU A 37 -18.68 -7.29 -11.28
C GLU A 37 -18.85 -8.47 -10.30
N SER A 38 -18.01 -8.53 -9.27
CA SER A 38 -18.15 -9.54 -8.23
C SER A 38 -19.32 -9.23 -7.28
N ALA A 39 -19.44 -8.01 -6.79
CA ALA A 39 -20.48 -7.62 -5.84
C ALA A 39 -21.90 -7.90 -6.38
N ARG A 40 -22.13 -7.67 -7.68
CA ARG A 40 -23.41 -7.93 -8.35
C ARG A 40 -23.88 -9.39 -8.28
N LYS A 41 -22.97 -10.34 -8.09
CA LYS A 41 -23.28 -11.78 -8.08
C LYS A 41 -23.66 -12.31 -6.70
N LEU A 42 -23.55 -11.50 -5.64
CA LEU A 42 -24.06 -11.85 -4.32
C LEU A 42 -25.39 -11.13 -4.12
N THR A 43 -26.50 -11.85 -4.18
CA THR A 43 -27.85 -11.29 -4.02
C THR A 43 -28.25 -11.23 -2.54
N TRP A 44 -29.25 -10.41 -2.22
CA TRP A 44 -29.82 -10.33 -0.86
C TRP A 44 -30.53 -11.62 -0.42
N GLU A 45 -30.91 -12.47 -1.37
CA GLU A 45 -31.46 -13.81 -1.09
C GLU A 45 -30.36 -14.77 -0.62
N MET A 46 -29.15 -14.64 -1.16
CA MET A 46 -28.00 -15.48 -0.79
C MET A 46 -27.38 -15.06 0.55
N ALA A 47 -27.38 -13.76 0.85
CA ALA A 47 -26.85 -13.22 2.09
C ALA A 47 -27.73 -12.06 2.55
N GLY A 48 -28.26 -12.17 3.77
CA GLY A 48 -29.02 -11.08 4.39
C GLY A 48 -28.17 -9.81 4.57
N PRO A 49 -28.79 -8.65 4.91
CA PRO A 49 -28.14 -7.35 4.78
C PRO A 49 -26.78 -7.19 5.47
N GLY A 50 -26.63 -7.71 6.70
CA GLY A 50 -25.37 -7.63 7.45
C GLY A 50 -24.25 -8.46 6.82
N LEU A 51 -24.52 -9.74 6.54
CA LEU A 51 -23.56 -10.65 5.93
C LEU A 51 -23.13 -10.18 4.54
N HIS A 52 -24.07 -9.63 3.77
CA HIS A 52 -23.80 -9.04 2.46
C HIS A 52 -22.82 -7.87 2.57
N LEU A 53 -23.10 -6.90 3.46
CA LEU A 53 -22.20 -5.77 3.70
C LEU A 53 -20.80 -6.22 4.12
N GLU A 54 -20.70 -7.08 5.13
CA GLU A 54 -19.41 -7.53 5.66
C GLU A 54 -18.58 -8.30 4.63
N SER A 55 -19.24 -9.10 3.78
CA SER A 55 -18.58 -9.86 2.72
C SER A 55 -18.01 -8.99 1.59
N LEU A 56 -18.57 -7.80 1.37
CA LEU A 56 -18.15 -6.88 0.32
C LEU A 56 -17.17 -5.82 0.84
N LEU A 57 -17.26 -5.46 2.12
CA LEU A 57 -16.52 -4.35 2.71
C LEU A 57 -15.00 -4.48 2.51
N THR A 58 -14.44 -5.68 2.72
CA THR A 58 -12.99 -5.89 2.59
C THR A 58 -12.50 -5.64 1.16
N LEU A 59 -13.26 -6.07 0.15
CA LEU A 59 -12.92 -5.81 -1.26
C LEU A 59 -13.15 -4.34 -1.64
N ALA A 60 -14.23 -3.72 -1.17
CA ALA A 60 -14.48 -2.29 -1.38
C ALA A 60 -13.34 -1.42 -0.80
N LEU A 61 -12.89 -1.74 0.41
CA LEU A 61 -11.76 -1.07 1.05
C LEU A 61 -10.46 -1.32 0.29
N SER A 62 -10.26 -2.49 -0.31
CA SER A 62 -9.04 -2.81 -1.05
C SER A 62 -8.81 -1.84 -2.22
N HIS A 63 -9.86 -1.45 -2.94
CA HIS A 63 -9.76 -0.44 -4.00
C HIS A 63 -9.23 0.89 -3.47
N GLY A 64 -9.81 1.40 -2.37
CA GLY A 64 -9.36 2.65 -1.74
C GLY A 64 -7.92 2.57 -1.20
N HIS A 65 -7.51 1.43 -0.64
CA HIS A 65 -6.16 1.20 -0.14
C HIS A 65 -5.13 1.18 -1.27
N ILE A 66 -5.45 0.62 -2.44
CA ILE A 66 -4.56 0.67 -3.60
C ILE A 66 -4.28 2.12 -4.00
N PHE A 67 -5.32 2.95 -4.13
CA PHE A 67 -5.13 4.36 -4.50
C PHE A 67 -4.36 5.15 -3.44
N THR A 68 -4.72 4.99 -2.17
CA THR A 68 -4.05 5.74 -1.10
C THR A 68 -2.61 5.30 -0.89
N MET A 69 -2.35 3.99 -0.76
CA MET A 69 -1.02 3.47 -0.40
C MET A 69 -0.08 3.26 -1.58
N ALA A 70 -0.60 2.89 -2.76
CA ALA A 70 0.24 2.56 -3.92
C ALA A 70 0.24 3.63 -5.01
N VAL A 71 -0.69 4.58 -5.00
CA VAL A 71 -0.71 5.70 -5.96
C VAL A 71 -0.34 7.01 -5.28
N ILE A 72 -1.15 7.46 -4.32
CA ILE A 72 -0.99 8.77 -3.68
C ILE A 72 0.27 8.79 -2.82
N MET A 73 0.46 7.82 -1.93
CA MET A 73 1.59 7.85 -0.99
C MET A 73 2.97 7.88 -1.69
N PRO A 74 3.28 7.06 -2.72
CA PRO A 74 4.54 7.16 -3.46
C PRO A 74 4.76 8.54 -4.09
N LEU A 75 3.71 9.16 -4.63
CA LEU A 75 3.77 10.50 -5.21
C LEU A 75 4.01 11.57 -4.13
N VAL A 76 3.35 11.45 -2.98
CA VAL A 76 3.55 12.34 -1.82
C VAL A 76 4.98 12.21 -1.30
N LEU A 77 5.52 10.99 -1.14
CA LEU A 77 6.89 10.77 -0.66
C LEU A 77 7.93 11.30 -1.66
N GLY A 78 7.69 11.11 -2.96
CA GLY A 78 8.50 11.70 -4.02
C GLY A 78 8.44 13.24 -4.02
N GLY A 79 7.25 13.81 -3.88
CA GLY A 79 7.04 15.25 -3.76
C GLY A 79 7.74 15.84 -2.52
N ALA A 80 7.61 15.17 -1.37
CA ALA A 80 8.27 15.56 -0.13
C ALA A 80 9.80 15.57 -0.27
N LEU A 81 10.38 14.60 -1.00
CA LEU A 81 11.80 14.56 -1.30
C LEU A 81 12.26 15.79 -2.12
N VAL A 82 11.49 16.15 -3.15
CA VAL A 82 11.78 17.32 -4.00
C VAL A 82 11.64 18.62 -3.21
N LEU A 83 10.55 18.77 -2.46
CA LEU A 83 10.29 19.95 -1.62
C LEU A 83 11.36 20.11 -0.54
N ALA A 84 11.80 19.03 0.11
CA ALA A 84 12.86 19.10 1.11
C ALA A 84 14.17 19.64 0.52
N ARG A 85 14.55 19.21 -0.69
CA ARG A 85 15.71 19.77 -1.40
C ARG A 85 15.51 21.25 -1.73
N GLN A 86 14.34 21.61 -2.27
CA GLN A 86 14.04 23.00 -2.63
C GLN A 86 14.05 23.93 -1.41
N ALA A 87 13.70 23.41 -0.23
CA ALA A 87 13.80 24.10 1.04
C ALA A 87 15.23 24.18 1.62
N GLY A 88 16.25 23.76 0.86
CA GLY A 88 17.65 23.77 1.27
C GLY A 88 18.08 22.55 2.08
N GLY A 89 17.24 21.52 2.21
CA GLY A 89 17.58 20.28 2.91
C GLY A 89 18.75 19.55 2.24
N ALA A 90 19.57 18.88 3.05
CA ALA A 90 20.69 18.09 2.58
C ALA A 90 20.24 16.93 1.67
N GLU A 91 21.12 16.49 0.77
CA GLU A 91 20.83 15.33 -0.05
C GLU A 91 20.77 14.04 0.78
N LEU A 92 19.75 13.22 0.53
CA LEU A 92 19.60 11.90 1.14
C LEU A 92 20.58 10.94 0.46
N GLY A 93 21.27 10.15 1.27
CA GLY A 93 22.12 9.07 0.79
C GLY A 93 21.33 7.91 0.13
N PRO A 94 22.04 6.90 -0.38
CA PRO A 94 21.40 5.78 -1.10
C PRO A 94 20.53 4.89 -0.21
N ARG A 95 20.86 4.73 1.08
CA ARG A 95 20.14 3.82 1.99
C ARG A 95 18.67 4.25 2.23
N PRO A 96 18.34 5.50 2.60
CA PRO A 96 16.95 5.94 2.72
C PRO A 96 16.14 5.82 1.43
N LEU A 97 16.74 6.11 0.28
CA LEU A 97 16.08 5.98 -1.02
C LEU A 97 15.83 4.50 -1.37
N ALA A 98 16.77 3.61 -1.04
CA ALA A 98 16.59 2.18 -1.19
C ALA A 98 15.51 1.64 -0.24
N ALA A 99 15.44 2.11 1.01
CA ALA A 99 14.36 1.75 1.94
C ALA A 99 12.98 2.13 1.37
N LEU A 100 12.87 3.30 0.72
CA LEU A 100 11.64 3.70 0.04
C LEU A 100 11.30 2.80 -1.16
N VAL A 101 12.26 2.58 -2.07
CA VAL A 101 11.98 1.86 -3.33
C VAL A 101 11.90 0.34 -3.15
N TRP A 102 12.85 -0.24 -2.42
CA TRP A 102 13.00 -1.68 -2.25
C TRP A 102 12.46 -2.21 -0.91
N GLY A 103 12.05 -1.31 -0.02
CA GLY A 103 11.35 -1.66 1.21
C GLY A 103 9.87 -1.35 1.12
N TYR A 104 9.53 -0.06 1.13
CA TYR A 104 8.14 0.38 1.21
C TYR A 104 7.27 -0.12 0.04
N LEU A 105 7.74 -0.04 -1.21
CA LEU A 105 6.92 -0.47 -2.36
C LEU A 105 6.62 -1.98 -2.36
N PRO A 106 7.59 -2.90 -2.22
CA PRO A 106 7.29 -4.33 -2.16
C PRO A 106 6.37 -4.70 -0.99
N PHE A 107 6.56 -4.10 0.19
CA PHE A 107 5.66 -4.37 1.32
C PHE A 107 4.26 -3.77 1.10
N THR A 108 4.15 -2.63 0.42
CA THR A 108 2.85 -2.09 0.00
C THR A 108 2.12 -3.07 -0.92
N VAL A 109 2.82 -3.62 -1.93
CA VAL A 109 2.24 -4.64 -2.83
C VAL A 109 1.81 -5.87 -2.05
N ALA A 110 2.66 -6.39 -1.16
CA ALA A 110 2.33 -7.55 -0.34
C ALA A 110 1.11 -7.30 0.55
N SER A 111 1.01 -6.12 1.16
CA SER A 111 -0.11 -5.74 2.02
C SER A 111 -1.42 -5.68 1.24
N LEU A 112 -1.41 -5.05 0.07
CA LEU A 112 -2.57 -4.93 -0.81
C LEU A 112 -2.99 -6.29 -1.38
N ALA A 113 -2.03 -7.15 -1.74
CA ALA A 113 -2.29 -8.50 -2.20
C ALA A 113 -2.97 -9.33 -1.09
N LEU A 114 -2.48 -9.25 0.16
CA LEU A 114 -3.10 -9.94 1.29
C LEU A 114 -4.52 -9.44 1.56
N GLN A 115 -4.77 -8.14 1.42
CA GLN A 115 -6.10 -7.56 1.57
C GLN A 115 -7.07 -8.08 0.50
N LEU A 116 -6.63 -8.13 -0.76
CA LEU A 116 -7.40 -8.70 -1.87
C LEU A 116 -7.69 -10.19 -1.66
N VAL A 117 -6.67 -10.97 -1.30
CA VAL A 117 -6.81 -12.41 -1.05
C VAL A 117 -7.79 -12.66 0.11
N LYS A 118 -7.70 -11.89 1.20
CA LYS A 118 -8.66 -11.97 2.31
C LYS A 118 -10.08 -11.59 1.87
N GLY A 119 -10.21 -10.51 1.10
CA GLY A 119 -11.51 -10.07 0.60
C GLY A 119 -12.19 -11.11 -0.28
N TYR A 120 -11.46 -11.72 -1.22
CA TYR A 120 -11.99 -12.80 -2.05
C TYR A 120 -12.25 -14.08 -1.27
N HIS A 121 -11.41 -14.43 -0.30
CA HIS A 121 -11.65 -15.58 0.59
C HIS A 121 -13.00 -15.47 1.28
N ILE A 122 -13.30 -14.29 1.85
CA ILE A 122 -14.59 -14.04 2.51
C ILE A 122 -15.75 -14.09 1.50
N LEU A 123 -15.63 -13.35 0.39
CA LEU A 123 -16.69 -13.29 -0.61
C LEU A 123 -17.03 -14.68 -1.18
N LEU A 124 -16.02 -15.49 -1.51
CA LEU A 124 -16.22 -16.81 -2.08
C LEU A 124 -16.81 -17.78 -1.05
N ALA A 125 -16.41 -17.70 0.22
CA ALA A 125 -16.98 -18.54 1.27
C ALA A 125 -18.47 -18.23 1.49
N VAL A 126 -18.84 -16.95 1.55
CA VAL A 126 -20.25 -16.53 1.70
C VAL A 126 -21.08 -16.98 0.50
N ARG A 127 -20.56 -16.83 -0.73
CA ARG A 127 -21.23 -17.36 -1.93
C ARG A 127 -21.37 -18.88 -1.93
N GLY A 128 -20.42 -19.58 -1.31
CA GLY A 128 -20.47 -21.03 -1.10
C GLY A 128 -21.47 -21.45 -0.01
N GLY A 129 -22.23 -20.51 0.57
CA GLY A 129 -23.24 -20.79 1.57
C GLY A 129 -22.72 -20.87 3.00
N GLN A 130 -21.52 -20.31 3.28
CA GLN A 130 -21.01 -20.24 4.65
C GLN A 130 -21.35 -18.89 5.30
N PRO A 131 -22.37 -18.80 6.18
CA PRO A 131 -22.73 -17.57 6.87
C PRO A 131 -21.85 -17.23 8.08
N ASP A 132 -21.11 -18.19 8.65
CA ASP A 132 -20.26 -17.95 9.82
C ASP A 132 -18.92 -17.33 9.43
N LEU A 133 -18.86 -16.00 9.50
CA LEU A 133 -17.65 -15.24 9.16
C LEU A 133 -16.48 -15.48 10.12
N ALA A 134 -16.74 -15.88 11.37
CA ALA A 134 -15.68 -16.23 12.30
C ALA A 134 -14.99 -17.53 11.86
N ALA A 135 -15.77 -18.53 11.44
CA ALA A 135 -15.24 -19.75 10.85
C ALA A 135 -14.49 -19.48 9.54
N VAL A 136 -14.99 -18.58 8.70
CA VAL A 136 -14.30 -18.17 7.46
C VAL A 136 -12.96 -17.50 7.75
N ASP A 137 -12.90 -16.55 8.69
CA ASP A 137 -11.65 -15.89 9.08
C ASP A 137 -10.68 -16.87 9.74
N ALA A 138 -11.18 -17.80 10.55
CA ALA A 138 -10.40 -18.87 11.16
C ALA A 138 -9.83 -19.85 10.13
N ALA A 139 -10.46 -20.03 8.97
CA ALA A 139 -9.95 -20.86 7.87
C ALA A 139 -8.95 -20.12 6.97
N PHE A 140 -8.79 -18.80 7.11
CA PHE A 140 -7.90 -18.00 6.27
C PHE A 140 -6.45 -18.49 6.36
N LEU A 141 -5.74 -18.59 5.22
CA LEU A 141 -4.40 -19.18 5.12
C LEU A 141 -4.31 -20.60 5.68
N GLY A 142 -5.34 -21.42 5.41
CA GLY A 142 -5.42 -22.81 5.89
C GLY A 142 -5.63 -22.93 7.40
N GLY A 143 -6.04 -21.85 8.06
CA GLY A 143 -6.27 -21.76 9.50
C GLY A 143 -5.02 -21.77 10.37
N SER A 144 -3.85 -21.58 9.78
CA SER A 144 -2.60 -21.44 10.54
C SER A 144 -2.48 -20.04 11.13
N HIS A 145 -2.73 -19.90 12.43
CA HIS A 145 -2.50 -18.65 13.17
C HIS A 145 -1.04 -18.19 13.08
N ALA A 146 -0.09 -19.12 13.20
CA ALA A 146 1.34 -18.81 13.12
C ALA A 146 1.70 -18.21 11.76
N LEU A 147 1.23 -18.82 10.67
CA LEU A 147 1.46 -18.30 9.32
C LEU A 147 0.81 -16.93 9.15
N ARG A 148 -0.44 -16.76 9.60
CA ARG A 148 -1.17 -15.50 9.52
C ARG A 148 -0.43 -14.37 10.23
N TYR A 149 0.00 -14.59 11.48
CA TYR A 149 0.73 -13.60 12.25
C TYR A 149 2.12 -13.31 11.69
N ALA A 150 2.84 -14.34 11.24
CA ALA A 150 4.15 -14.15 10.62
C ALA A 150 4.04 -13.29 9.35
N VAL A 151 3.12 -13.62 8.45
CA VAL A 151 2.91 -12.89 7.20
C VAL A 151 2.46 -11.46 7.46
N TYR A 152 1.42 -11.25 8.27
CA TYR A 152 0.97 -9.89 8.58
C TYR A 152 2.02 -9.07 9.31
N GLY A 153 2.69 -9.68 10.29
CA GLY A 153 3.74 -9.04 11.08
C GLY A 153 4.90 -8.59 10.20
N VAL A 154 5.44 -9.48 9.37
CA VAL A 154 6.57 -9.16 8.47
C VAL A 154 6.18 -8.07 7.47
N VAL A 155 5.01 -8.17 6.85
CA VAL A 155 4.60 -7.21 5.82
C VAL A 155 4.36 -5.82 6.42
N HIS A 156 3.61 -5.71 7.52
CA HIS A 156 3.28 -4.42 8.11
C HIS A 156 4.49 -3.80 8.83
N ALA A 157 5.23 -4.59 9.61
CA ALA A 157 6.43 -4.09 10.28
C ALA A 157 7.49 -3.69 9.25
N GLY A 158 7.70 -4.49 8.21
CA GLY A 158 8.63 -4.19 7.12
C GLY A 158 8.28 -2.88 6.42
N MET A 159 7.00 -2.66 6.08
CA MET A 159 6.52 -1.41 5.52
C MET A 159 6.76 -0.22 6.46
N GLY A 160 6.41 -0.36 7.74
CA GLY A 160 6.56 0.68 8.75
C GLY A 160 8.03 1.05 9.01
N ILE A 161 8.91 0.06 9.14
CA ILE A 161 10.35 0.26 9.34
C ILE A 161 10.97 0.98 8.14
N THR A 162 10.67 0.52 6.92
CA THR A 162 11.28 1.06 5.70
C THR A 162 10.80 2.48 5.40
N LEU A 163 9.51 2.75 5.64
CA LEU A 163 8.96 4.11 5.60
C LEU A 163 9.58 5.00 6.69
N GLY A 164 9.73 4.48 7.91
CA GLY A 164 10.36 5.19 9.03
C GLY A 164 11.80 5.59 8.74
N ILE A 165 12.62 4.70 8.15
CA ILE A 165 13.99 5.00 7.74
C ILE A 165 14.02 6.19 6.77
N PHE A 166 13.13 6.20 5.77
CA PHE A 166 13.03 7.30 4.81
C PHE A 166 12.58 8.61 5.47
N LEU A 167 11.49 8.58 6.26
CA LEU A 167 10.93 9.77 6.89
C LEU A 167 11.89 10.41 7.91
N VAL A 168 12.58 9.60 8.71
CA VAL A 168 13.60 10.10 9.67
C VAL A 168 14.78 10.72 8.92
N ALA A 169 15.22 10.13 7.80
CA ALA A 169 16.29 10.70 6.99
C ALA A 169 15.87 12.02 6.32
N LEU A 170 14.63 12.09 5.82
CA LEU A 170 14.05 13.29 5.25
C LEU A 170 13.92 14.42 6.28
N TRP A 171 13.46 14.10 7.49
CA TRP A 171 13.41 15.05 8.58
C TRP A 171 14.80 15.59 8.95
N ARG A 172 15.79 14.69 9.10
CA ARG A 172 17.16 15.08 9.43
C ARG A 172 17.82 15.91 8.34
N SER A 173 17.45 15.73 7.07
CA SER A 173 18.04 16.49 5.98
C SER A 173 17.66 17.97 6.03
N LEU A 174 16.43 18.27 6.44
CA LEU A 174 15.94 19.64 6.66
C LEU A 174 16.68 20.36 7.79
N GLY A 175 17.09 19.63 8.84
CA GLY A 175 17.86 20.21 9.95
C GLY A 175 19.32 20.52 9.62
N LYS A 176 19.95 19.73 8.74
CA LYS A 176 21.36 19.90 8.37
C LYS A 176 21.60 21.01 7.34
N GLY A 177 20.65 21.23 6.44
CA GLY A 177 20.75 22.26 5.40
C GLY A 177 20.83 23.70 5.93
N ARG A 178 20.22 23.95 7.09
CA ARG A 178 20.25 25.27 7.76
C ARG A 178 21.54 25.57 8.51
N ALA A 179 22.39 24.57 8.77
CA ALA A 179 23.65 24.79 9.51
C ALA A 179 24.79 25.26 8.60
N THR A 180 24.60 25.23 7.28
CA THR A 180 25.60 25.57 6.26
C THR A 180 25.18 26.72 5.34
N ALA A 181 24.02 27.34 5.59
CA ALA A 181 23.49 28.50 4.89
C ALA A 181 23.49 29.71 5.83
#